data_AF-A0A899FLQ7-F1
#
_entry.id   AF-A0A899FLQ7-F1
#
_cell.length_a   1.000
_cell.length_b   1.000
_cell.length_c   1.000
_cell.angle_alpha   90.00
_cell.angle_beta   90.00
_cell.angle_gamma   90.00
#
_symmetry.space_group_name_H-M   'P 1'
#
loop_
_entity.id
_entity.type
_entity.pdbx_description
1 polymer ?
#
loop_
_entity_poly.entity_id
_entity_poly.type
_entity_poly.pdbx_seq_one_letter_code
_entity_poly.pdbx_strand_id
1 'polypeptide(L)'
;MAEKIEKKEISKKEIKKKQEEINKTEDQDSDSVSTDSDNFKDTKCLKDDQDCQNEHLEKSAKFGEAMSRIVSSNTKPIYKNDPVLSYCILDISKKIQNKNIENKAKALISLEKKKEQEKGRVRDIIPLDNDKEVSKILDYEKFLRKTAKKAVINLFNAIRAAQVKAKEASKDLKEKGVINTIKREKEVAKMSKKNFFDYIKNPKKM
;
A
#
# COMPACT_ATOMS: atom_id res chain seq x y z
N MET A 1 -13.42 30.37 43.24
CA MET A 1 -12.43 30.02 42.19
C MET A 1 -12.35 28.52 41.92
N ALA A 2 -12.62 27.64 42.89
CA ALA A 2 -12.57 26.18 42.74
C ALA A 2 -13.56 25.60 41.70
N GLU A 3 -14.82 26.03 41.68
CA GLU A 3 -15.83 25.50 40.73
C GLU A 3 -15.50 25.78 39.25
N LYS A 4 -14.75 26.85 38.97
CA LYS A 4 -14.34 27.22 37.61
C LYS A 4 -13.19 26.35 37.11
N ILE A 5 -12.45 25.73 38.03
CA ILE A 5 -11.36 24.79 37.73
C ILE A 5 -11.95 23.41 37.43
N GLU A 6 -12.89 22.93 38.25
CA GLU A 6 -13.56 21.64 38.03
C GLU A 6 -14.32 21.59 36.69
N LYS A 7 -15.07 22.64 36.33
CA LYS A 7 -15.77 22.70 35.03
C LYS A 7 -14.79 22.67 33.84
N LYS A 8 -13.58 23.19 34.01
CA LYS A 8 -12.54 23.23 32.98
C LYS A 8 -11.80 21.89 32.86
N GLU A 9 -11.75 21.10 33.94
CA GLU A 9 -11.21 19.75 33.92
C GLU A 9 -12.19 18.74 33.33
N ILE A 10 -13.48 18.90 33.59
CA ILE A 10 -14.54 18.07 33.01
C ILE A 10 -14.58 18.28 31.48
N SER A 11 -14.51 19.52 30.99
CA SER A 11 -14.50 19.79 29.55
C SER A 11 -13.24 19.25 28.85
N LYS A 12 -12.07 19.27 29.51
CA LYS A 12 -10.83 18.69 28.96
C LYS A 12 -10.88 17.15 28.89
N LYS A 13 -11.54 16.48 29.84
CA LYS A 13 -11.71 15.02 29.83
C LYS A 13 -12.66 14.57 28.71
N GLU A 14 -13.73 15.31 28.44
CA GLU A 14 -14.66 15.01 27.34
C GLU A 14 -14.03 15.23 25.95
N ILE A 15 -13.19 16.26 25.81
CA ILE A 15 -12.46 16.53 24.56
C ILE A 15 -11.42 15.44 24.27
N LYS A 16 -10.71 14.94 25.29
CA LYS A 16 -9.76 13.81 25.12
C LYS A 16 -10.47 12.51 24.73
N LYS A 17 -11.64 12.22 25.30
CA LYS A 17 -12.41 11.00 24.98
C LYS A 17 -12.95 11.01 23.54
N LYS A 18 -13.36 12.19 23.03
CA LYS A 18 -13.76 12.34 21.62
C LYS A 18 -12.59 12.25 20.64
N GLN A 19 -11.38 12.67 21.02
CA GLN A 19 -10.19 12.56 20.16
C GLN A 19 -9.65 11.13 20.06
N GLU A 20 -9.84 10.28 21.09
CA GLU A 20 -9.47 8.86 21.03
C GLU A 20 -10.43 7.98 20.22
N GLU A 21 -11.72 8.35 20.11
CA GLU A 21 -12.69 7.63 19.27
C GLU A 21 -12.55 7.95 17.76
N ILE A 22 -12.03 9.13 17.41
CA ILE A 22 -11.82 9.54 16.00
C ILE A 22 -10.54 8.91 15.41
N ASN A 23 -9.53 8.62 16.22
CA ASN A 23 -8.25 8.03 15.78
C ASN A 23 -8.29 6.51 15.50
N LYS A 24 -9.46 5.86 15.55
CA LYS A 24 -9.60 4.41 15.27
C LYS A 24 -10.27 4.08 13.93
N THR A 25 -10.58 5.08 13.10
CA THR A 25 -11.39 4.88 11.88
C THR A 25 -10.86 5.57 10.62
N GLU A 26 -9.58 5.93 10.56
CA GLU A 26 -8.97 6.39 9.30
C GLU A 26 -7.66 5.65 9.06
N ASP A 27 -7.43 5.29 7.80
CA ASP A 27 -6.25 4.64 7.21
C ASP A 27 -6.15 3.11 7.22
N GLN A 28 -7.08 2.44 6.51
CA GLN A 28 -6.73 1.28 5.68
C GLN A 28 -7.63 1.22 4.42
N ASP A 29 -7.33 2.05 3.43
CA ASP A 29 -7.67 1.80 2.01
C ASP A 29 -6.86 2.76 1.12
N SER A 30 -5.58 2.45 0.95
CA SER A 30 -4.79 2.95 -0.18
C SER A 30 -4.26 1.75 -0.96
N ASP A 31 -5.16 1.12 -1.72
CA ASP A 31 -4.83 0.08 -2.68
C ASP A 31 -4.27 0.75 -3.95
N SER A 32 -2.97 1.08 -3.88
CA SER A 32 -2.12 1.34 -5.04
C SER A 32 -0.91 0.43 -4.89
N VAL A 33 -1.13 -0.85 -5.13
CA VAL A 33 -0.07 -1.82 -5.40
C VAL A 33 0.59 -1.48 -6.74
N SER A 34 1.40 -0.42 -6.76
CA SER A 34 2.54 -0.38 -7.66
C SER A 34 3.55 -1.34 -7.07
N THR A 35 3.43 -2.62 -7.42
CA THR A 35 4.54 -3.55 -7.34
C THR A 35 5.59 -3.08 -8.35
N ASP A 36 6.33 -2.03 -7.97
CA ASP A 36 7.66 -1.85 -8.49
C ASP A 36 8.48 -2.97 -7.85
N SER A 37 8.55 -4.07 -8.59
CA SER A 37 9.35 -5.21 -8.23
C SER A 37 10.82 -4.81 -8.43
N ASP A 38 11.33 -3.93 -7.57
CA ASP A 38 12.75 -3.81 -7.26
C ASP A 38 13.15 -5.06 -6.48
N ASN A 39 13.14 -6.15 -7.24
CA ASN A 39 13.88 -7.34 -6.94
C ASN A 39 15.35 -6.90 -6.96
N PHE A 40 15.87 -6.43 -5.83
CA PHE A 40 17.28 -6.57 -5.48
C PHE A 40 17.56 -8.08 -5.34
N LYS A 41 17.43 -8.79 -6.45
CA LYS A 41 18.35 -9.83 -6.80
C LYS A 41 19.70 -9.15 -6.80
N ASP A 42 20.46 -9.43 -5.75
CA ASP A 42 21.90 -9.53 -5.81
C ASP A 42 22.26 -10.69 -6.77
N THR A 43 21.73 -10.64 -8.00
CA THR A 43 22.30 -11.32 -9.14
C THR A 43 23.53 -10.50 -9.45
N LYS A 44 24.69 -11.05 -9.10
CA LYS A 44 25.95 -10.70 -9.74
C LYS A 44 25.69 -10.66 -11.25
N CYS A 45 25.45 -9.46 -11.79
CA CYS A 45 25.42 -9.25 -13.22
C CYS A 45 26.81 -9.60 -13.71
N LEU A 46 26.93 -10.75 -14.37
CA LEU A 46 27.94 -10.92 -15.39
C LEU A 46 27.54 -9.94 -16.50
N LYS A 47 27.95 -8.68 -16.36
CA LYS A 47 27.87 -7.69 -17.43
C LYS A 47 28.92 -8.06 -18.47
N ASP A 48 28.56 -8.00 -19.74
CA ASP A 48 29.50 -8.15 -20.84
C ASP A 48 30.68 -7.17 -20.68
N ASP A 49 31.91 -7.61 -20.99
CA ASP A 49 33.16 -6.85 -20.74
C ASP A 49 33.18 -5.45 -21.38
N GLN A 50 32.33 -5.22 -22.39
CA GLN A 50 32.20 -3.93 -23.07
C GLN A 50 31.53 -2.85 -22.20
N ASP A 51 30.54 -3.21 -21.37
CA ASP A 51 29.89 -2.26 -20.46
C ASP A 51 30.82 -1.85 -19.31
N CYS A 52 31.70 -2.75 -18.88
CA CYS A 52 32.68 -2.51 -17.83
C CYS A 52 33.76 -1.48 -18.24
N GLN A 53 34.18 -1.47 -19.52
CA GLN A 53 35.15 -0.50 -20.01
C GLN A 53 34.55 0.91 -20.15
N ASN A 54 33.30 1.00 -20.60
CA ASN A 54 32.59 2.27 -20.71
C ASN A 54 32.40 2.92 -19.33
N GLU A 55 32.06 2.14 -18.30
CA GLU A 55 31.98 2.64 -16.93
C GLU A 55 33.34 3.16 -16.40
N HIS A 56 34.46 2.52 -16.75
CA HIS A 56 35.79 2.94 -16.31
C HIS A 56 36.21 4.27 -16.96
N LEU A 57 35.96 4.42 -18.27
CA LEU A 57 36.21 5.66 -19.00
C LEU A 57 35.35 6.81 -18.45
N GLU A 58 34.07 6.56 -18.16
CA GLU A 58 33.21 7.55 -17.50
C GLU A 58 33.69 7.95 -16.11
N LYS A 59 34.15 6.98 -15.29
CA LYS A 59 34.69 7.24 -13.95
C LYS A 59 35.97 8.08 -14.04
N SER A 60 36.85 7.80 -15.01
CA SER A 60 38.05 8.59 -15.28
C SER A 60 37.73 10.01 -15.76
N ALA A 61 36.74 10.16 -16.66
CA ALA A 61 36.29 11.47 -17.13
C ALA A 61 35.68 12.31 -15.99
N LYS A 62 34.81 11.71 -15.16
CA LYS A 62 34.24 12.37 -13.96
C LYS A 62 35.32 12.77 -12.96
N PHE A 63 36.38 11.96 -12.82
CA PHE A 63 37.54 12.27 -11.97
C PHE A 63 38.37 13.42 -12.51
N GLY A 64 38.69 13.43 -13.81
CA GLY A 64 39.40 14.54 -14.46
C GLY A 64 38.64 15.86 -14.38
N GLU A 65 37.31 15.81 -14.55
CA GLU A 65 36.45 16.98 -14.38
C GLU A 65 36.44 17.48 -12.93
N ALA A 66 36.37 16.57 -11.94
CA ALA A 66 36.47 16.93 -10.52
C ALA A 66 37.82 17.57 -10.18
N MET A 67 38.93 17.04 -10.71
CA MET A 67 40.27 17.62 -10.54
C MET A 67 40.38 19.00 -11.19
N SER A 68 39.89 19.16 -12.43
CA SER A 68 39.85 20.45 -13.10
C SER A 68 39.02 21.47 -12.31
N ARG A 69 37.88 21.07 -11.73
CA ARG A 69 37.04 21.93 -10.89
C ARG A 69 37.74 22.33 -9.59
N ILE A 70 38.43 21.41 -8.91
CA ILE A 70 39.20 21.69 -7.69
C ILE A 70 40.30 22.72 -7.98
N VAL A 71 41.05 22.53 -9.07
CA VAL A 71 42.15 23.42 -9.47
C VAL A 71 41.63 24.78 -9.98
N SER A 72 40.50 24.80 -10.68
CA SER A 72 39.95 26.04 -11.26
C SER A 72 39.18 26.90 -10.24
N SER A 73 38.79 26.33 -9.09
CA SER A 73 37.99 27.04 -8.09
C SER A 73 38.86 27.78 -7.07
N ASN A 74 38.65 29.09 -6.92
CA ASN A 74 39.23 29.85 -5.81
C ASN A 74 38.37 29.60 -4.55
N THR A 75 38.85 28.75 -3.64
CA THR A 75 38.12 28.43 -2.40
C THR A 75 38.06 29.65 -1.49
N LYS A 76 36.87 29.92 -0.92
CA LYS A 76 36.74 30.97 0.11
C LYS A 76 37.69 30.67 1.28
N PRO A 77 38.25 31.68 1.96
CA PRO A 77 39.28 31.49 2.99
C PRO A 77 38.86 30.54 4.12
N ILE A 78 37.56 30.45 4.40
CA ILE A 78 36.96 29.56 5.41
C ILE A 78 37.14 28.07 5.07
N TYR A 79 37.29 27.72 3.79
CA TYR A 79 37.36 26.34 3.29
C TYR A 79 38.77 25.93 2.83
N LYS A 80 39.79 26.73 3.14
CA LYS A 80 41.17 26.47 2.70
C LYS A 80 41.83 25.29 3.41
N ASN A 81 41.43 25.00 4.64
CA ASN A 81 42.04 23.94 5.45
C ASN A 81 41.77 22.54 4.84
N ASP A 82 40.57 22.32 4.28
CA ASP A 82 40.18 21.05 3.63
C ASP A 82 39.39 21.31 2.32
N PRO A 83 40.07 21.43 1.17
CA PRO A 83 39.42 21.77 -0.11
C PRO A 83 38.54 20.65 -0.66
N VAL A 84 38.85 19.39 -0.37
CA VAL A 84 38.10 18.23 -0.89
C VAL A 84 36.75 18.08 -0.18
N LEU A 85 36.73 18.14 1.16
CA LEU A 85 35.51 17.97 1.95
C LEU A 85 34.53 19.14 1.74
N SER A 86 35.04 20.36 1.67
CA SER A 86 34.22 21.54 1.44
C SER A 86 33.50 21.51 0.09
N TYR A 87 34.16 21.04 -0.96
CA TYR A 87 33.54 20.87 -2.28
C TYR A 87 32.44 19.81 -2.26
N CYS A 88 32.70 18.65 -1.64
CA CYS A 88 31.70 17.60 -1.45
C CYS A 88 30.45 18.13 -0.73
N ILE A 89 30.62 18.88 0.36
CA ILE A 89 29.50 19.45 1.12
C ILE A 89 28.71 20.47 0.29
N LEU A 90 29.39 21.34 -0.46
CA LEU A 90 28.72 22.34 -1.32
C LEU A 90 27.94 21.69 -2.46
N ASP A 91 28.51 20.68 -3.11
CA ASP A 91 27.83 19.94 -4.17
C ASP A 91 26.66 19.13 -3.64
N ILE A 92 26.80 18.50 -2.47
CA ILE A 92 25.70 17.81 -1.79
C ILE A 92 24.60 18.81 -1.43
N SER A 93 24.95 19.97 -0.87
CA SER A 93 23.99 21.04 -0.54
C SER A 93 23.22 21.53 -1.76
N LYS A 94 23.92 21.83 -2.87
CA LYS A 94 23.29 22.21 -4.15
C LYS A 94 22.38 21.10 -4.69
N LYS A 95 22.83 19.85 -4.65
CA LYS A 95 22.00 18.70 -5.07
C LYS A 95 20.75 18.55 -4.21
N ILE A 96 20.84 18.77 -2.89
CA ILE A 96 19.68 18.74 -1.99
C ILE A 96 18.72 19.90 -2.32
N GLN A 97 19.24 21.10 -2.54
CA GLN A 97 18.43 22.27 -2.92
C GLN A 97 17.71 22.03 -4.25
N ASN A 98 18.41 21.54 -5.27
CA ASN A 98 17.82 21.21 -6.57
C ASN A 98 16.75 20.13 -6.44
N LYS A 99 17.01 19.04 -5.71
CA LYS A 99 16.01 18.00 -5.43
C LYS A 99 14.77 18.56 -4.75
N ASN A 100 14.93 19.48 -3.80
CA ASN A 100 13.80 20.13 -3.13
C ASN A 100 12.98 21.00 -4.10
N ILE A 101 13.63 21.70 -5.02
CA ILE A 101 12.98 22.51 -6.05
C ILE A 101 12.27 21.62 -7.06
N GLU A 102 12.91 20.55 -7.53
CA GLU A 102 12.34 19.56 -8.43
C GLU A 102 11.10 18.88 -7.83
N ASN A 103 11.16 18.51 -6.55
CA ASN A 103 10.01 17.91 -5.86
C ASN A 103 8.82 18.88 -5.77
N LYS A 104 9.08 20.16 -5.51
CA LYS A 104 8.03 21.21 -5.55
C LYS A 104 7.46 21.36 -6.96
N ALA A 105 8.29 21.40 -7.98
CA ALA A 105 7.84 21.48 -9.37
C ALA A 105 6.99 20.27 -9.76
N LYS A 106 7.42 19.04 -9.41
CA LYS A 106 6.65 17.80 -9.65
C LYS A 106 5.29 17.82 -8.93
N ALA A 107 5.25 18.32 -7.69
CA ALA A 107 4.00 18.46 -6.95
C ALA A 107 3.04 19.43 -7.65
N LEU A 108 3.53 20.58 -8.11
CA LEU A 108 2.73 21.56 -8.86
C LEU A 108 2.20 20.98 -10.18
N ILE A 109 3.04 20.31 -10.96
CA ILE A 109 2.64 19.63 -12.21
C ILE A 109 1.57 18.56 -11.92
N SER A 110 1.73 17.80 -10.84
CA SER A 110 0.75 16.78 -10.45
C SER A 110 -0.58 17.38 -10.04
N LEU A 111 -0.57 18.51 -9.32
CA LEU A 111 -1.77 19.24 -8.96
C LEU A 111 -2.46 19.83 -10.19
N GLU A 112 -1.71 20.38 -11.14
CA GLU A 112 -2.25 20.91 -12.39
C GLU A 112 -2.89 19.81 -13.24
N LYS A 113 -2.22 18.67 -13.40
CA LYS A 113 -2.77 17.48 -14.07
C LYS A 113 -4.06 17.00 -13.40
N LYS A 114 -4.09 16.94 -12.06
CA LYS A 114 -5.32 16.60 -11.32
C LYS A 114 -6.42 17.62 -11.58
N LYS A 115 -6.13 18.92 -11.50
CA LYS A 115 -7.10 19.98 -11.82
C LYS A 115 -7.65 19.84 -13.23
N GLU A 116 -6.80 19.54 -14.22
CA GLU A 116 -7.23 19.31 -15.59
C GLU A 116 -8.15 18.10 -15.73
N GLN A 117 -7.82 16.98 -15.08
CA GLN A 117 -8.70 15.80 -15.01
C GLN A 117 -10.03 16.10 -14.30
N GLU A 118 -10.03 17.06 -13.38
CA GLU A 118 -11.22 17.47 -12.61
C GLU A 118 -12.12 18.45 -13.36
N LYS A 119 -11.63 19.18 -14.38
CA LYS A 119 -12.40 20.20 -15.12
C LYS A 119 -13.70 19.69 -15.76
N GLY A 120 -13.86 18.38 -15.95
CA GLY A 120 -15.09 17.76 -16.45
C GLY A 120 -15.73 16.73 -15.49
N ARG A 121 -15.15 16.53 -14.31
CA ARG A 121 -15.63 15.53 -13.35
C ARG A 121 -16.51 16.19 -12.28
N VAL A 122 -17.82 15.94 -12.35
CA VAL A 122 -18.73 16.27 -11.25
C VAL A 122 -18.43 15.32 -10.07
N ARG A 123 -17.70 15.82 -9.06
CA ARG A 123 -17.41 15.06 -7.83
C ARG A 123 -18.59 15.03 -6.89
N ASP A 124 -19.37 16.10 -6.88
CA ASP A 124 -20.48 16.31 -5.96
C ASP A 124 -21.79 15.84 -6.61
N ILE A 125 -21.88 14.53 -6.82
CA ILE A 125 -23.10 13.85 -7.28
C ILE A 125 -24.07 13.67 -6.10
N ILE A 126 -23.52 13.69 -4.87
CA ILE A 126 -24.28 13.74 -3.63
C ILE A 126 -24.47 15.23 -3.30
N PRO A 127 -25.71 15.75 -3.24
CA PRO A 127 -25.93 17.14 -2.85
C PRO A 127 -25.30 17.37 -1.47
N LEU A 128 -24.46 18.41 -1.35
CA LEU A 128 -23.90 18.87 -0.08
C LEU A 128 -24.99 19.44 0.84
N ASP A 129 -26.12 19.81 0.27
CA ASP A 129 -27.34 20.07 1.02
C ASP A 129 -27.70 18.76 1.73
N ASN A 130 -27.49 18.78 3.04
CA ASN A 130 -27.68 17.69 3.97
C ASN A 130 -29.16 17.32 4.05
N ASP A 131 -29.73 16.84 2.95
CA ASP A 131 -30.96 16.10 2.94
C ASP A 131 -30.67 14.83 3.72
N LYS A 132 -30.91 14.93 5.02
CA LYS A 132 -30.68 13.86 6.00
C LYS A 132 -31.32 12.55 5.54
N GLU A 133 -32.32 12.63 4.68
CA GLU A 133 -33.00 11.52 4.04
C GLU A 133 -32.15 10.84 2.94
N VAL A 134 -31.54 11.61 2.03
CA VAL A 134 -30.65 11.07 0.98
C VAL A 134 -29.44 10.36 1.60
N SER A 135 -28.81 10.97 2.60
CA SER A 135 -27.67 10.35 3.31
C SER A 135 -28.06 9.03 4.00
N LYS A 136 -29.24 8.98 4.64
CA LYS A 136 -29.75 7.73 5.25
C LYS A 136 -29.99 6.64 4.21
N ILE A 137 -30.54 6.99 3.03
CA ILE A 137 -30.76 6.03 1.95
C ILE A 137 -29.44 5.48 1.44
N LEU A 138 -28.42 6.32 1.24
CA LEU A 138 -27.09 5.90 0.79
C LEU A 138 -26.39 5.01 1.82
N ASP A 139 -26.52 5.31 3.11
CA ASP A 139 -25.94 4.48 4.16
C ASP A 139 -26.65 3.13 4.29
N TYR A 140 -27.96 3.11 4.11
CA TYR A 140 -28.74 1.87 4.02
C TYR A 140 -28.33 1.03 2.80
N GLU A 141 -28.13 1.67 1.64
CA GLU A 141 -27.63 1.00 0.44
C GLU A 141 -26.23 0.40 0.66
N LYS A 142 -25.30 1.15 1.26
CA LYS A 142 -23.95 0.65 1.62
C LYS A 142 -24.04 -0.53 2.59
N PHE A 143 -24.94 -0.48 3.56
CA PHE A 143 -25.17 -1.57 4.51
C PHE A 143 -25.66 -2.84 3.79
N LEU A 144 -26.65 -2.72 2.91
CA LEU A 144 -27.13 -3.84 2.09
C LEU A 144 -26.04 -4.40 1.20
N ARG A 145 -25.25 -3.54 0.53
CA ARG A 145 -24.10 -3.95 -0.30
C ARG A 145 -23.06 -4.73 0.50
N LYS A 146 -22.71 -4.24 1.70
CA LYS A 146 -21.77 -4.94 2.60
C LYS A 146 -22.34 -6.28 3.07
N THR A 147 -23.63 -6.37 3.34
CA THR A 147 -24.31 -7.61 3.74
C THR A 147 -24.29 -8.64 2.61
N ALA A 148 -24.58 -8.22 1.37
CA ALA A 148 -24.48 -9.07 0.19
C ALA A 148 -23.03 -9.51 -0.06
N LYS A 149 -22.05 -8.60 0.02
CA LYS A 149 -20.62 -8.93 -0.11
C LYS A 149 -20.19 -9.98 0.92
N LYS A 150 -20.58 -9.82 2.19
CA LYS A 150 -20.31 -10.80 3.25
C LYS A 150 -20.92 -12.17 2.92
N ALA A 151 -22.15 -12.21 2.41
CA ALA A 151 -22.80 -13.46 2.00
C ALA A 151 -22.03 -14.16 0.85
N VAL A 152 -21.59 -13.39 -0.15
CA VAL A 152 -20.78 -13.91 -1.27
C VAL A 152 -19.44 -14.46 -0.79
N ILE A 153 -18.74 -13.73 0.08
CA ILE A 153 -17.45 -14.16 0.65
C ILE A 153 -17.63 -15.45 1.46
N ASN A 154 -18.66 -15.54 2.30
CA ASN A 154 -18.94 -16.73 3.10
C ASN A 154 -19.23 -17.95 2.20
N LEU A 155 -20.01 -17.77 1.13
CA LEU A 155 -20.30 -18.83 0.18
C LEU A 155 -19.04 -19.30 -0.55
N PHE A 156 -18.21 -18.36 -1.00
CA PHE A 156 -16.95 -18.66 -1.68
C PHE A 156 -15.99 -19.44 -0.78
N ASN A 157 -15.82 -18.98 0.46
CA ASN A 157 -14.96 -19.66 1.44
C ASN A 157 -15.50 -21.06 1.77
N ALA A 158 -16.82 -21.21 1.94
CA ALA A 158 -17.47 -22.51 2.17
C ALA A 158 -17.25 -23.49 1.01
N ILE A 159 -17.41 -23.04 -0.24
CA ILE A 159 -17.14 -23.86 -1.42
C ILE A 159 -15.67 -24.27 -1.45
N ARG A 160 -14.75 -23.32 -1.20
CA ARG A 160 -13.32 -23.59 -1.22
C ARG A 160 -12.91 -24.61 -0.16
N ALA A 161 -13.38 -24.45 1.07
CA ALA A 161 -13.11 -25.41 2.14
C ALA A 161 -13.71 -26.80 1.84
N ALA A 162 -14.93 -26.86 1.29
CA ALA A 162 -15.55 -28.12 0.88
C ALA A 162 -14.77 -28.82 -0.25
N GLN A 163 -14.20 -28.07 -1.19
CA GLN A 163 -13.34 -28.61 -2.25
C GLN A 163 -11.99 -29.11 -1.71
N VAL A 164 -11.36 -28.38 -0.78
CA VAL A 164 -10.10 -28.80 -0.15
C VAL A 164 -10.32 -30.10 0.64
N LYS A 165 -11.36 -30.17 1.47
CA LYS A 165 -11.74 -31.39 2.20
C LYS A 165 -12.14 -32.55 1.29
N ALA A 166 -12.77 -32.27 0.15
CA ALA A 166 -13.06 -33.31 -0.83
C ALA A 166 -11.78 -33.89 -1.45
N LYS A 167 -10.77 -33.05 -1.71
CA LYS A 167 -9.46 -33.50 -2.19
C LYS A 167 -8.73 -34.32 -1.12
N GLU A 168 -8.73 -33.89 0.14
CA GLU A 168 -8.17 -34.64 1.27
C GLU A 168 -8.85 -36.01 1.41
N ALA A 169 -10.19 -36.04 1.50
CA ALA A 169 -10.94 -37.28 1.57
C ALA A 169 -10.68 -38.21 0.35
N SER A 170 -10.48 -37.64 -0.84
CA SER A 170 -10.11 -38.44 -2.02
C SER A 170 -8.71 -39.05 -1.91
N LYS A 171 -7.76 -38.40 -1.22
CA LYS A 171 -6.42 -38.93 -0.95
C LYS A 171 -6.52 -40.03 0.11
N ASP A 172 -7.23 -39.80 1.21
CA ASP A 172 -7.42 -40.81 2.27
C ASP A 172 -8.09 -42.08 1.74
N LEU A 173 -9.07 -41.95 0.84
CA LEU A 173 -9.74 -43.09 0.21
C LEU A 173 -8.87 -43.80 -0.84
N LYS A 174 -7.90 -43.09 -1.45
CA LYS A 174 -6.88 -43.71 -2.32
C LYS A 174 -5.89 -44.51 -1.48
N GLU A 175 -5.44 -43.96 -0.36
CA GLU A 175 -4.54 -44.63 0.59
C GLU A 175 -5.20 -45.85 1.23
N LYS A 176 -6.50 -45.77 1.54
CA LYS A 176 -7.30 -46.90 2.04
C LYS A 176 -7.64 -47.96 0.98
N GLY A 177 -7.14 -47.82 -0.26
CA GLY A 177 -7.22 -48.87 -1.27
C GLY A 177 -8.61 -49.12 -1.87
N VAL A 178 -9.54 -48.15 -1.83
CA VAL A 178 -10.85 -48.34 -2.45
C VAL A 178 -10.72 -48.32 -3.98
N ILE A 179 -10.80 -49.49 -4.61
CA ILE A 179 -10.50 -49.70 -6.04
C ILE A 179 -11.54 -49.04 -6.95
N ASN A 180 -12.81 -49.01 -6.54
CA ASN A 180 -13.90 -48.50 -7.38
C ASN A 180 -13.94 -46.96 -7.37
N THR A 181 -13.51 -46.34 -8.47
CA THR A 181 -13.52 -44.88 -8.69
C THR A 181 -14.93 -44.28 -8.58
N ILE A 182 -15.93 -44.95 -9.14
CA ILE A 182 -17.32 -44.46 -9.18
C ILE A 182 -17.95 -44.40 -7.78
N LYS A 183 -17.70 -45.41 -6.93
CA LYS A 183 -18.21 -45.41 -5.55
C LYS A 183 -17.51 -44.32 -4.71
N ARG A 184 -16.20 -44.15 -4.87
CA ARG A 184 -15.42 -43.10 -4.21
C ARG A 184 -15.91 -41.70 -4.59
N GLU A 185 -16.12 -41.42 -5.87
CA GLU A 185 -16.61 -40.12 -6.32
C GLU A 185 -17.98 -39.79 -5.74
N LYS A 186 -18.88 -40.77 -5.66
CA LYS A 186 -20.22 -40.60 -5.03
C LYS A 186 -20.11 -40.31 -3.54
N GLU A 187 -19.20 -40.95 -2.82
CA GLU A 187 -18.98 -40.72 -1.38
C GLU A 187 -18.32 -39.36 -1.12
N VAL A 188 -17.30 -39.01 -1.89
CA VAL A 188 -16.65 -37.68 -1.83
C VAL A 188 -17.66 -36.59 -2.16
N ALA A 189 -18.54 -36.78 -3.14
CA ALA A 189 -19.61 -35.83 -3.46
C ALA A 189 -20.62 -35.67 -2.32
N LYS A 190 -21.01 -36.76 -1.64
CA LYS A 190 -21.89 -36.71 -0.46
C LYS A 190 -21.22 -35.97 0.70
N MET A 191 -19.94 -36.27 0.98
CA MET A 191 -19.17 -35.63 2.05
C MET A 191 -18.89 -34.15 1.76
N SER A 192 -18.59 -33.81 0.52
CA SER A 192 -18.38 -32.41 0.09
C SER A 192 -19.66 -31.58 0.24
N LYS A 193 -20.83 -32.11 -0.15
CA LYS A 193 -22.12 -31.44 0.02
C LYS A 193 -22.48 -31.24 1.49
N LYS A 194 -22.30 -32.26 2.34
CA LYS A 194 -22.56 -32.15 3.78
C LYS A 194 -21.65 -31.11 4.43
N ASN A 195 -20.35 -31.17 4.16
CA ASN A 195 -19.37 -30.21 4.68
C ASN A 195 -19.70 -28.77 4.24
N PHE A 196 -20.11 -28.58 2.99
CA PHE A 196 -20.54 -27.29 2.49
C PHE A 196 -21.75 -26.73 3.26
N PHE A 197 -22.79 -27.54 3.50
CA PHE A 197 -23.95 -27.11 4.29
C PHE A 197 -23.58 -26.79 5.73
N ASP A 198 -22.66 -27.53 6.33
CA ASP A 198 -22.20 -27.28 7.71
C ASP A 198 -21.45 -25.95 7.83
N TYR A 199 -20.68 -25.56 6.81
CA TYR A 199 -20.01 -24.27 6.73
C TYR A 199 -20.98 -23.10 6.53
N ILE A 200 -22.06 -23.29 5.77
CA ILE A 200 -23.09 -22.25 5.61
C ILE A 200 -23.88 -22.05 6.90
N LYS A 201 -24.28 -23.16 7.56
CA LYS A 201 -25.03 -23.09 8.83
C LYS A 201 -24.22 -22.45 9.95
N ASN A 202 -22.90 -22.68 9.96
CA ASN A 202 -21.98 -22.17 10.96
C ASN A 202 -20.83 -21.40 10.31
N PRO A 203 -21.04 -20.15 9.87
CA PRO A 203 -19.99 -19.35 9.22
C PRO A 203 -18.82 -19.02 10.15
N LYS A 204 -19.01 -19.15 11.47
CA LYS A 204 -17.95 -19.00 12.50
C LYS A 204 -17.01 -20.21 12.63
N LYS A 205 -17.32 -21.35 11.97
CA LYS A 205 -16.47 -22.56 11.99
C LYS A 205 -15.39 -22.55 10.88
N MET A 206 -15.24 -21.44 10.16
CA MET A 206 -14.17 -21.23 9.18
C MET A 206 -12.94 -20.64 9.85
#